data_AF-A0A7Y8J675-F1
#
_entry.id   AF-A0A7Y8J675-F1
#
_cell.length_a   1.000
_cell.length_b   1.000
_cell.length_c   1.000
_cell.angle_alpha   90.00
_cell.angle_beta   90.00
_cell.angle_gamma   90.00
#
_symmetry.space_group_name_H-M   'P 1'
#
loop_
_entity.id
_entity.type
_entity.pdbx_description
1 polymer ?
#
loop_
_entity_poly.entity_id
_entity_poly.type
_entity_poly.pdbx_seq_one_letter_code
_entity_poly.pdbx_strand_id
1 'polypeptide(L)' 'MKIFWSPLAAERLEDIYDYISVDNKVAAQKVVERIFRKVESLAKNPERGRMVPETNRAPIREVFEGEYRIIYRI' A
#
# COMPACT_ATOMS: atom_id res chain seq x y z
N MET A 1 7.73 11.49 -9.03
CA MET A 1 7.14 12.12 -7.83
C MET A 1 7.78 11.56 -6.57
N LYS A 2 7.77 12.33 -5.47
CA LYS A 2 8.18 11.82 -4.15
C LYS A 2 7.01 11.11 -3.49
N ILE A 3 7.28 9.99 -2.83
CA ILE A 3 6.29 9.23 -2.05
C ILE A 3 6.47 9.61 -0.58
N PHE A 4 5.35 9.88 0.08
CA PHE A 4 5.30 10.10 1.53
C PHE A 4 4.34 9.07 2.14
N TRP A 5 4.85 8.28 3.06
CA TRP A 5 4.04 7.35 3.85
C TRP A 5 3.44 8.10 5.02
N SER A 6 2.13 7.96 5.24
CA SER A 6 1.54 8.46 6.48
C SER A 6 2.02 7.61 7.66
N PRO A 7 2.07 8.15 8.88
CA PRO A 7 2.42 7.37 10.06
C PRO A 7 1.56 6.10 10.20
N LEU A 8 0.24 6.22 9.95
CA LEU A 8 -0.68 5.09 9.94
C LEU A 8 -0.31 4.04 8.88
N ALA A 9 0.12 4.45 7.68
CA ALA A 9 0.48 3.47 6.64
C ALA A 9 1.77 2.72 6.98
N ALA A 10 2.72 3.38 7.67
CA ALA A 10 3.93 2.73 8.16
C ALA A 10 3.61 1.73 9.28
N GLU A 11 2.81 2.12 10.27
CA GLU A 11 2.33 1.25 11.34
C GLU A 11 1.58 0.03 10.79
N ARG A 12 0.70 0.22 9.79
CA ARG A 12 -0.01 -0.89 9.15
C ARG A 12 0.90 -1.87 8.42
N LEU A 13 2.01 -1.40 7.84
CA LEU A 13 2.98 -2.30 7.23
C LEU A 13 3.71 -3.14 8.27
N GLU A 14 4.01 -2.55 9.42
CA GLU A 14 4.59 -3.26 10.57
C GLU A 14 3.60 -4.30 11.13
N ASP A 15 2.34 -3.93 11.36
CA ASP A 15 1.27 -4.85 11.79
C ASP A 15 1.14 -6.06 10.84
N ILE A 16 1.17 -5.82 9.53
CA ILE A 16 1.07 -6.88 8.51
C ILE A 16 2.28 -7.81 8.59
N TYR A 17 3.48 -7.25 8.73
CA TYR A 17 4.68 -8.05 8.87
C TYR A 17 4.60 -8.91 10.13
N ASP A 18 4.34 -8.30 11.27
CA ASP A 18 4.32 -8.95 12.58
C ASP A 18 3.31 -10.09 12.60
N TYR A 19 2.09 -9.85 12.10
CA TYR A 19 1.04 -10.86 12.01
C TYR A 19 1.48 -12.09 11.21
N ILE A 20 2.04 -11.91 10.01
CA ILE A 20 2.45 -13.04 9.16
C ILE A 20 3.73 -13.70 9.69
N SER A 21 4.60 -12.93 10.33
CA SER A 21 5.91 -13.39 10.79
C SER A 21 5.82 -14.45 11.89
N VAL A 22 4.70 -14.51 12.61
CA VAL A 22 4.38 -15.54 13.60
C VAL A 22 4.45 -16.93 12.96
N ASP A 23 3.88 -17.08 11.76
CA ASP A 23 3.84 -18.35 11.05
C ASP A 23 5.00 -18.50 10.05
N ASN A 24 5.32 -17.43 9.30
CA ASN A 24 6.31 -17.49 8.24
C ASN A 24 6.96 -16.12 7.95
N LYS A 25 8.13 -15.89 8.55
CA LYS A 25 8.93 -14.66 8.36
C LYS A 25 9.30 -14.38 6.89
N VAL A 26 9.59 -15.42 6.11
CA VAL A 26 9.95 -15.25 4.68
C VAL A 26 8.73 -14.78 3.89
N ALA A 27 7.55 -15.29 4.21
CA ALA A 27 6.30 -14.84 3.60
C ALA A 27 5.98 -13.38 4.00
N ALA A 28 6.16 -13.03 5.28
CA ALA A 28 5.98 -11.67 5.79
C ALA A 28 6.83 -10.66 5.01
N GLN A 29 8.13 -10.96 4.86
CA GLN A 29 9.06 -10.14 4.09
C GLN A 29 8.62 -9.97 2.63
N LYS A 30 8.22 -11.06 1.97
CA LYS A 30 7.74 -11.03 0.58
C LYS A 30 6.46 -10.21 0.42
N VAL A 31 5.57 -10.20 1.41
CA VAL A 31 4.36 -9.37 1.38
C VAL A 31 4.72 -7.90 1.46
N VAL A 32 5.54 -7.50 2.44
CA VAL A 32 5.99 -6.10 2.60
C VAL A 32 6.72 -5.62 1.35
N GLU A 33 7.64 -6.41 0.80
CA GLU A 33 8.37 -6.06 -0.43
C GLU A 33 7.45 -5.86 -1.63
N ARG A 34 6.42 -6.69 -1.78
CA ARG A 34 5.43 -6.52 -2.87
C ARG A 34 4.65 -5.23 -2.72
N ILE A 35 4.23 -4.88 -1.51
CA ILE A 35 3.54 -3.62 -1.23
C ILE A 35 4.45 -2.42 -1.53
N PHE A 36 5.71 -2.46 -1.09
CA PHE A 36 6.69 -1.42 -1.40
C PHE A 36 6.87 -1.23 -2.91
N ARG A 37 7.13 -2.31 -3.66
CA ARG A 37 7.27 -2.25 -5.13
C ARG A 37 6.00 -1.70 -5.80
N LYS A 38 4.83 -2.08 -5.28
CA LYS A 38 3.55 -1.56 -5.78
C LYS A 38 3.48 -0.04 -5.62
N VAL A 39 3.81 0.47 -4.44
CA VAL A 39 3.80 1.90 -4.13
C VAL A 39 4.86 2.66 -4.93
N GLU A 40 6.08 2.14 -5.04
CA GLU A 40 7.14 2.72 -5.87
C GLU A 40 6.72 2.86 -7.34
N SER A 41 6.00 1.87 -7.87
CA SER A 41 5.49 1.93 -9.24
C SER A 41 4.46 3.06 -9.47
N LEU A 42 3.79 3.54 -8.42
CA LEU A 42 2.88 4.69 -8.50
C LEU A 42 3.61 6.01 -8.73
N ALA A 43 4.89 6.13 -8.34
CA ALA A 43 5.66 7.36 -8.57
C ALA A 43 5.82 7.72 -10.05
N LYS A 44 5.69 6.73 -10.95
CA LYS A 44 5.74 6.88 -12.41
C LYS A 44 4.37 7.14 -13.04
N ASN A 45 3.31 6.54 -12.50
CA ASN A 45 1.94 6.71 -12.98
C ASN A 45 0.97 6.71 -11.80
N PRO A 46 0.84 7.85 -11.09
CA PRO A 46 0.00 7.95 -9.90
C PRO A 46 -1.49 7.90 -10.26
N GLU A 47 -1.87 8.15 -11.50
CA GLU A 47 -3.26 8.14 -11.95
C GLU A 47 -3.79 6.74 -12.33
N ARG A 48 -2.98 5.69 -12.18
CA ARG A 48 -3.41 4.32 -12.51
C ARG A 48 -4.35 3.68 -11.48
N GLY A 49 -4.36 4.18 -10.24
CA GLY A 49 -5.31 3.71 -9.23
C GLY A 49 -6.75 3.98 -9.65
N ARG A 50 -7.72 3.25 -9.11
CA ARG A 50 -9.13 3.65 -9.27
C ARG A 50 -9.49 4.68 -8.20
N MET A 51 -10.48 5.51 -8.47
CA MET A 51 -11.03 6.39 -7.43
C MET A 51 -11.66 5.52 -6.34
N VAL A 52 -11.48 5.93 -5.08
CA VAL A 52 -12.06 5.24 -3.94
C VAL A 52 -13.58 5.41 -3.97
N PRO A 53 -14.38 4.33 -4.14
CA PRO A 53 -15.83 4.44 -4.31
C PRO A 53 -16.54 5.00 -3.08
N GLU A 54 -15.98 4.82 -1.89
CA GLU A 54 -16.51 5.32 -0.62
C GLU A 54 -16.30 6.83 -0.45
N THR A 55 -15.55 7.48 -1.34
CA THR A 55 -15.28 8.92 -1.25
C THR A 55 -15.70 9.62 -2.55
N ASN A 56 -16.53 10.66 -2.45
CA ASN A 56 -16.76 11.61 -3.55
C ASN A 56 -15.56 12.56 -3.76
N ARG A 57 -14.35 12.17 -3.32
CA ARG A 57 -13.14 12.99 -3.39
C ARG A 57 -12.23 12.45 -4.48
N ALA A 58 -12.22 13.15 -5.62
CA ALA A 58 -11.39 12.83 -6.78
C ALA A 58 -9.89 12.56 -6.52
N PRO A 59 -9.20 13.19 -5.54
CA PRO A 59 -7.77 12.93 -5.37
C PRO A 59 -7.46 11.65 -4.58
N ILE A 60 -8.45 10.97 -3.98
CA ILE A 60 -8.24 9.74 -3.21
C ILE A 60 -8.39 8.53 -4.12
N ARG A 61 -7.34 7.72 -4.16
CA ARG A 61 -7.17 6.63 -5.12
C ARG A 61 -6.71 5.37 -4.41
N GLU A 62 -6.98 4.23 -5.03
CA GLU A 62 -6.58 2.94 -4.50
C GLU A 62 -5.99 2.00 -5.54
N VAL A 63 -5.08 1.16 -5.06
CA VAL A 63 -4.57 -0.02 -5.77
C VAL A 63 -4.55 -1.20 -4.82
N PHE A 64 -4.50 -2.40 -5.40
CA PHE A 64 -4.50 -3.65 -4.66
C PHE A 64 -3.21 -4.41 -4.89
N GLU A 65 -2.69 -5.04 -3.84
CA GLU A 65 -1.59 -5.99 -3.88
C GLU A 65 -1.98 -7.23 -3.08
N GLY A 66 -2.41 -8.28 -3.80
CA GLY A 66 -3.13 -9.39 -3.17
C GLY A 66 -4.39 -8.90 -2.45
N GLU A 67 -4.55 -9.33 -1.21
CA GLU A 67 -5.68 -8.94 -0.33
C GLU A 67 -5.48 -7.56 0.32
N TYR A 68 -4.35 -6.89 0.08
CA TYR A 68 -4.06 -5.59 0.69
C TYR A 68 -4.52 -4.42 -0.20
N ARG A 69 -5.32 -3.54 0.39
CA ARG A 69 -5.78 -2.30 -0.22
C ARG A 69 -4.85 -1.15 0.16
N ILE A 70 -4.23 -0.53 -0.83
CA ILE A 70 -3.32 0.61 -0.65
C ILE A 70 -4.08 1.87 -1.08
N ILE A 71 -4.38 2.73 -0.12
CA ILE A 71 -5.09 4.01 -0.34
C ILE A 71 -4.07 5.14 -0.33
N TYR A 72 -4.13 6.02 -1.32
CA TYR A 72 -3.21 7.15 -1.45
C TYR A 72 -3.93 8.38 -2.02
N ARG A 73 -3.24 9.51 -1.95
CA ARG A 73 -3.68 10.79 -2.51
C ARG A 73 -2.58 11.36 -3.43
N ILE A 74 -2.98 11.95 -4.54
CA ILE A 74 -2.12 12.72 -5.44
C ILE A 74 -2.03 14.17 -4.97
#